data_AF-G0R245-F1
#
_entry.id   AF-G0R245-F1
#
_cell.length_a   1.000
_cell.length_b   1.000
_cell.length_c   1.000
_cell.angle_alpha   90.00
_cell.angle_beta   90.00
_cell.angle_gamma   90.00
#
_symmetry.space_group_name_H-M   'P 1'
#
loop_
_entity.id
_entity.type
_entity.pdbx_description
1 polymer ?
#
loop_
_entity_poly.entity_id
_entity_poly.type
_entity_poly.pdbx_seq_one_letter_code
_entity_poly.pdbx_strand_id
1 'polypeptide(L)'
;MIKFDIVPYQKFIDDYNNKLKQPSCLPRHMVELCGGWTQETFKQIIQKITKKNTAPLQLWYDSWQSMDVISIKKASLKEVFRLLDSRNIGRIDSCELFSVMLFIAKGDFDLVLSNITIIFGFKNPQNLTSDEFFYFLDSFFRGISKTLIQNNRNEPYDINKRLSAEDIKEIVQKVYGNNISYTGDQFAQQQSLNNIKITQELGTDANIFSISQPLNDIQSYTVLDG
;
A
#
# COMPACT_ATOMS: atom_id res chain seq x y z
N MET A 1 14.03 -12.20 -18.54
CA MET A 1 13.63 -10.98 -17.81
C MET A 1 12.21 -11.17 -17.33
N ILE A 2 11.97 -11.17 -16.01
CA ILE A 2 10.63 -11.34 -15.44
C ILE A 2 9.84 -10.06 -15.75
N LYS A 3 8.71 -10.20 -16.47
CA LYS A 3 7.79 -9.10 -16.81
C LYS A 3 6.62 -9.08 -15.82
N PHE A 4 5.92 -7.95 -15.75
CA PHE A 4 4.65 -7.89 -15.04
C PHE A 4 3.58 -8.66 -15.83
N ASP A 5 2.76 -9.44 -15.12
CA ASP A 5 1.51 -9.98 -15.65
C ASP A 5 0.40 -8.93 -15.51
N ILE A 6 -0.26 -8.60 -16.61
CA ILE A 6 -1.35 -7.62 -16.61
C ILE A 6 -2.64 -8.37 -16.31
N VAL A 7 -3.30 -8.02 -15.20
CA VAL A 7 -4.52 -8.69 -14.74
C VAL A 7 -5.69 -7.71 -14.64
N PRO A 8 -6.92 -8.14 -15.00
CA PRO A 8 -8.11 -7.36 -14.73
C PRO A 8 -8.34 -7.16 -13.24
N TYR A 9 -8.94 -6.04 -12.85
CA TYR A 9 -9.25 -5.71 -11.47
C TYR A 9 -10.08 -6.80 -10.78
N GLN A 10 -11.14 -7.28 -11.43
CA GLN A 10 -11.99 -8.32 -10.84
C GLN A 10 -11.20 -9.61 -10.53
N LYS A 11 -10.32 -10.04 -11.45
CA LYS A 11 -9.46 -11.23 -11.23
C LYS A 11 -8.54 -11.03 -10.02
N PHE A 12 -7.98 -9.82 -9.86
CA PHE A 12 -7.14 -9.49 -8.71
C PHE A 12 -7.93 -9.58 -7.39
N ILE A 13 -9.16 -9.07 -7.38
CA ILE A 13 -10.06 -9.15 -6.21
C ILE A 13 -10.47 -10.59 -5.91
N ASP A 14 -10.77 -11.40 -6.93
CA ASP A 14 -11.13 -12.80 -6.75
C ASP A 14 -9.98 -13.61 -6.13
N ASP A 15 -8.74 -13.26 -6.49
CA ASP A 15 -7.53 -13.80 -5.86
C ASP A 15 -7.38 -13.34 -4.40
N TYR A 16 -7.91 -12.18 -4.04
CA TYR A 16 -7.84 -11.59 -2.70
C TYR A 16 -8.89 -12.16 -1.74
N ASN A 17 -10.18 -12.14 -2.12
CA ASN A 17 -11.28 -12.33 -1.16
C ASN A 17 -11.32 -13.69 -0.46
N ASN A 18 -10.82 -14.77 -1.07
CA ASN A 18 -10.98 -16.13 -0.52
C ASN A 18 -9.70 -16.98 -0.49
N LYS A 19 -8.56 -16.45 -0.96
CA LYS A 19 -7.31 -17.23 -1.02
C LYS A 19 -6.26 -16.80 -0.01
N LEU A 20 -6.45 -15.67 0.67
CA LEU A 20 -5.44 -15.11 1.56
C LEU A 20 -5.30 -15.86 2.87
N LYS A 21 -4.05 -15.98 3.32
CA LYS A 21 -3.66 -16.64 4.56
C LYS A 21 -4.23 -15.95 5.78
N GLN A 22 -4.78 -16.74 6.68
CA GLN A 22 -5.20 -16.31 8.02
C GLN A 22 -4.23 -16.85 9.10
N PRO A 23 -4.03 -16.12 10.21
CA PRO A 23 -4.59 -14.81 10.56
C PRO A 23 -3.87 -13.63 9.89
N SER A 24 -2.74 -13.89 9.20
CA SER A 24 -1.98 -12.85 8.50
C SER A 24 -1.62 -13.29 7.10
N CYS A 25 -1.98 -12.45 6.14
CA CYS A 25 -1.65 -12.58 4.73
C CYS A 25 -0.34 -11.88 4.36
N LEU A 26 0.39 -11.34 5.35
CA LEU A 26 1.63 -10.62 5.13
C LEU A 26 2.84 -11.46 5.53
N PRO A 27 4.01 -11.25 4.91
CA PRO A 27 5.23 -11.92 5.30
C PRO A 27 5.66 -11.40 6.67
N ARG A 28 6.18 -12.29 7.51
CA ARG A 28 6.57 -11.98 8.89
C ARG A 28 7.41 -10.70 8.99
N HIS A 29 8.41 -10.53 8.13
CA HIS A 29 9.30 -9.38 8.17
C HIS A 29 8.62 -8.05 7.77
N MET A 30 7.56 -8.06 6.96
CA MET A 30 6.74 -6.87 6.72
C MET A 30 5.98 -6.45 7.98
N VAL A 31 5.41 -7.44 8.69
CA VAL A 31 4.71 -7.22 9.96
C VAL A 31 5.67 -6.74 11.03
N GLU A 32 6.86 -7.33 11.14
CA GLU A 32 7.89 -6.89 12.08
C GLU A 32 8.38 -5.47 11.77
N LEU A 33 8.56 -5.13 10.50
CA LEU A 33 9.05 -3.82 10.08
C LEU A 33 8.05 -2.71 10.43
N CYS A 34 6.76 -2.94 10.16
CA CYS A 34 5.68 -1.98 10.39
C CYS A 34 4.95 -2.17 11.74
N GLY A 35 5.41 -3.12 12.56
CA GLY A 35 4.76 -3.48 13.82
C GLY A 35 4.70 -2.28 14.77
N GLY A 36 3.48 -1.85 15.10
CA GLY A 36 3.22 -0.68 15.95
C GLY A 36 3.27 0.67 15.22
N TRP A 37 3.41 0.69 13.89
CA TRP A 37 3.32 1.94 13.15
C TRP A 37 1.90 2.48 13.16
N THR A 38 1.76 3.72 13.60
CA THR A 38 0.58 4.54 13.35
C THR A 38 0.78 5.34 12.05
N GLN A 39 -0.30 5.94 11.53
CA GLN A 39 -0.20 6.89 10.42
C GLN A 39 0.74 8.07 10.73
N GLU A 40 0.88 8.47 12.00
CA GLU A 40 1.82 9.52 12.43
C GLU A 40 3.28 9.03 12.41
N THR A 41 3.55 7.81 12.90
CA THR A 41 4.88 7.20 12.78
C THR A 41 5.31 7.08 11.31
N PHE A 42 4.39 6.63 10.46
CA PHE A 42 4.62 6.55 9.02
C PHE A 42 4.97 7.92 8.42
N LYS A 43 4.17 8.95 8.73
CA LYS A 43 4.41 10.32 8.29
C LYS A 43 5.77 10.85 8.72
N GLN A 44 6.20 10.59 9.97
CA GLN A 44 7.51 10.99 10.47
C GLN A 44 8.65 10.33 9.69
N ILE A 45 8.51 9.05 9.30
CA ILE A 45 9.48 8.35 8.47
C ILE A 45 9.58 9.01 7.09
N ILE A 46 8.44 9.27 6.44
CA ILE A 46 8.43 9.96 5.15
C ILE A 46 9.10 11.33 5.27
N GLN A 47 8.73 12.13 6.28
CA GLN A 47 9.35 13.43 6.53
C GLN A 47 10.86 13.34 6.77
N LYS A 48 11.33 12.31 7.47
CA LYS A 48 12.77 12.11 7.68
C LYS A 48 13.50 11.88 6.36
N ILE A 49 12.92 11.08 5.47
CA ILE A 49 13.49 10.75 4.15
C ILE A 49 13.45 11.96 3.22
N THR A 50 12.33 12.69 3.20
CA THR A 50 12.11 13.87 2.36
C THR A 50 12.65 15.16 2.98
N LYS A 51 13.40 15.09 4.09
CA LYS A 51 13.92 16.26 4.83
C LYS A 51 12.81 17.30 5.12
N LYS A 52 11.70 16.86 5.71
CA LYS A 52 10.47 17.63 5.96
C LYS A 52 9.81 18.11 4.67
N ASN A 53 9.64 17.21 3.70
CA ASN A 53 9.02 17.47 2.39
C ASN A 53 9.74 18.53 1.55
N THR A 54 11.05 18.74 1.79
CA THR A 54 11.89 19.66 1.02
C THR A 54 12.67 18.96 -0.10
N ALA A 55 12.86 17.65 0.02
CA ALA A 55 13.43 16.80 -1.01
C ALA A 55 12.36 15.83 -1.54
N PRO A 56 12.37 15.50 -2.85
CA PRO A 56 11.49 14.48 -3.38
C PRO A 56 11.83 13.12 -2.74
N LEU A 57 10.81 12.26 -2.67
CA LEU A 57 11.04 10.87 -2.28
C LEU A 57 12.02 10.23 -3.27
N GLN A 58 13.00 9.51 -2.74
CA GLN A 58 13.91 8.73 -3.57
C GLN A 58 13.11 7.74 -4.43
N LEU A 59 13.36 7.69 -5.74
CA LEU A 59 12.56 6.87 -6.67
C LEU A 59 12.74 5.36 -6.45
N TRP A 60 13.97 4.93 -6.14
CA TRP A 60 14.28 3.53 -5.86
C TRP A 60 15.38 3.39 -4.82
N TYR A 61 15.35 2.28 -4.07
CA TYR A 61 16.45 1.84 -3.23
C TYR A 61 17.28 0.80 -3.99
N ASP A 62 18.60 0.91 -3.98
CA ASP A 62 19.55 0.02 -4.68
C ASP A 62 20.12 -1.08 -3.77
N SER A 63 19.78 -1.04 -2.48
CA SER A 63 20.27 -1.93 -1.46
C SER A 63 19.40 -1.86 -0.22
N TRP A 64 19.37 -2.92 0.59
CA TRP A 64 18.65 -2.87 1.87
C TRP A 64 19.29 -1.85 2.83
N GLN A 65 20.60 -1.59 2.72
CA GLN A 65 21.32 -0.58 3.51
C GLN A 65 20.81 0.83 3.24
N SER A 66 20.48 1.15 1.98
CA SER A 66 19.91 2.46 1.63
C SER A 66 18.53 2.70 2.29
N MET A 67 17.88 1.65 2.79
CA MET A 67 16.63 1.72 3.55
C MET A 67 16.83 1.93 5.06
N ASP A 68 18.05 2.04 5.57
CA ASP A 68 18.35 2.21 7.02
C ASP A 68 17.64 3.42 7.65
N VAL A 69 17.29 4.42 6.85
CA VAL A 69 16.53 5.59 7.29
C VAL A 69 15.10 5.23 7.75
N ILE A 70 14.53 4.15 7.20
CA ILE A 70 13.18 3.65 7.45
C ILE A 70 13.09 2.92 8.79
N SER A 71 14.08 2.08 9.12
CA SER A 71 14.05 1.27 10.33
C SER A 71 15.44 0.82 10.78
N ILE A 72 15.60 0.58 12.07
CA ILE A 72 16.81 -0.03 12.65
C ILE A 72 16.80 -1.57 12.57
N LYS A 73 15.68 -2.19 12.17
CA LYS A 73 15.51 -3.65 12.09
C LYS A 73 16.17 -4.22 10.82
N LYS A 74 17.50 -4.30 10.84
CA LYS A 74 18.36 -4.74 9.72
C LYS A 74 17.91 -6.04 9.05
N ALA A 75 17.57 -7.06 9.85
CA ALA A 75 17.11 -8.35 9.33
C ALA A 75 15.80 -8.21 8.54
N SER A 76 14.82 -7.48 9.09
CA SER A 76 13.54 -7.23 8.41
C SER A 76 13.75 -6.40 7.14
N LEU A 77 14.62 -5.38 7.15
CA LEU A 77 14.93 -4.58 5.95
C LEU A 77 15.52 -5.44 4.84
N LYS A 78 16.47 -6.33 5.15
CA LYS A 78 17.08 -7.24 4.18
C LYS A 78 16.04 -8.14 3.51
N GLU A 79 15.14 -8.72 4.30
CA GLU A 79 14.10 -9.61 3.77
C GLU A 79 13.01 -8.85 3.00
N VAL A 80 12.62 -7.65 3.45
CA VAL A 80 11.68 -6.80 2.70
C VAL A 80 12.27 -6.34 1.37
N PHE A 81 13.56 -6.00 1.33
CA PHE A 81 14.25 -5.68 0.08
C PHE A 81 14.25 -6.88 -0.86
N ARG A 82 14.63 -8.07 -0.38
CA ARG A 82 14.60 -9.32 -1.16
C ARG A 82 13.22 -9.60 -1.73
N LEU A 83 12.18 -9.41 -0.92
CA LEU A 83 10.79 -9.64 -1.29
C LEU A 83 10.34 -8.70 -2.42
N LEU A 84 10.64 -7.41 -2.30
CA LEU A 84 10.22 -6.41 -3.27
C LEU A 84 11.07 -6.42 -4.55
N ASP A 85 12.33 -6.86 -4.47
CA ASP A 85 13.20 -7.19 -5.62
C ASP A 85 12.85 -8.55 -6.25
N SER A 86 11.56 -8.78 -6.39
CA SER A 86 10.90 -9.91 -7.07
C SER A 86 11.36 -10.18 -8.51
N ARG A 87 12.10 -9.25 -9.14
CA ARG A 87 12.67 -9.41 -10.49
C ARG A 87 14.19 -9.62 -10.47
N ASN A 88 14.80 -9.61 -9.28
CA ASN A 88 16.22 -9.78 -9.03
C ASN A 88 17.10 -8.82 -9.86
N ILE A 89 16.76 -7.54 -9.83
CA ILE A 89 17.47 -6.48 -10.55
C ILE A 89 18.34 -5.61 -9.63
N GLY A 90 18.40 -5.94 -8.34
CA GLY A 90 19.19 -5.20 -7.35
C GLY A 90 18.61 -3.85 -6.99
N ARG A 91 17.30 -3.63 -7.18
CA ARG A 91 16.62 -2.38 -6.77
C ARG A 91 15.13 -2.58 -6.56
N ILE A 92 14.56 -1.77 -5.67
CA ILE A 92 13.12 -1.74 -5.37
C ILE A 92 12.54 -0.33 -5.58
N ASP A 93 11.31 -0.26 -6.05
CA ASP A 93 10.57 0.99 -6.26
C ASP A 93 10.06 1.50 -4.91
N SER A 94 10.41 2.74 -4.56
CA SER A 94 10.02 3.32 -3.27
C SER A 94 8.52 3.54 -3.15
N CYS A 95 7.84 3.88 -4.25
CA CYS A 95 6.40 4.07 -4.25
C CYS A 95 5.66 2.75 -4.00
N GLU A 96 6.13 1.64 -4.56
CA GLU A 96 5.59 0.31 -4.24
C GLU A 96 5.75 -0.02 -2.74
N LEU A 97 6.95 0.22 -2.19
CA LEU A 97 7.26 -0.01 -0.78
C LEU A 97 6.35 0.81 0.14
N PHE A 98 6.31 2.13 -0.06
CA PHE A 98 5.57 3.02 0.83
C PHE A 98 4.07 2.92 0.67
N SER A 99 3.54 2.57 -0.51
CA SER A 99 2.11 2.27 -0.67
C SER A 99 1.68 1.06 0.16
N VAL A 100 2.50 0.01 0.24
CA VAL A 100 2.18 -1.15 1.09
C VAL A 100 2.31 -0.80 2.56
N MET A 101 3.39 -0.11 2.96
CA MET A 101 3.59 0.31 4.35
C MET A 101 2.48 1.23 4.86
N LEU A 102 2.03 2.17 4.02
CA LEU A 102 0.91 3.06 4.32
C LEU A 102 -0.35 2.29 4.69
N PHE A 103 -0.64 1.21 3.96
CA PHE A 103 -1.82 0.38 4.18
C PHE A 103 -1.70 -0.55 5.40
N ILE A 104 -0.48 -0.91 5.78
CA ILE A 104 -0.23 -1.70 7.01
C ILE A 104 -0.30 -0.81 8.26
N ALA A 105 0.11 0.45 8.16
CA ALA A 105 0.11 1.39 9.27
C ALA A 105 -1.33 1.63 9.78
N LYS A 106 -1.53 1.56 11.09
CA LYS A 106 -2.85 1.74 11.70
C LYS A 106 -3.23 3.23 11.78
N GLY A 107 -4.45 3.58 11.42
CA GLY A 107 -5.02 4.91 11.67
C GLY A 107 -6.27 5.18 10.85
N ASP A 108 -6.82 6.39 11.00
CA ASP A 108 -8.05 6.79 10.34
C ASP A 108 -7.85 6.99 8.84
N PHE A 109 -8.91 6.71 8.08
CA PHE A 109 -8.91 6.78 6.62
C PHE A 109 -8.48 8.16 6.09
N ASP A 110 -8.91 9.24 6.74
CA ASP A 110 -8.53 10.60 6.36
C ASP A 110 -7.02 10.84 6.47
N LEU A 111 -6.37 10.27 7.49
CA LEU A 111 -4.91 10.33 7.62
C LEU A 111 -4.21 9.49 6.54
N VAL A 112 -4.78 8.34 6.17
CA VAL A 112 -4.26 7.54 5.04
C VAL A 112 -4.27 8.38 3.77
N LEU A 113 -5.38 9.05 3.46
CA LEU A 113 -5.50 9.93 2.30
C LEU A 113 -4.50 11.09 2.32
N SER A 114 -4.36 11.76 3.47
CA SER A 114 -3.35 12.81 3.64
C SER A 114 -1.93 12.29 3.42
N ASN A 115 -1.63 11.08 3.87
CA ASN A 115 -0.32 10.48 3.63
C ASN A 115 -0.11 10.08 2.17
N ILE A 116 -1.15 9.69 1.42
CA ILE A 116 -1.05 9.49 -0.04
C ILE A 116 -0.62 10.79 -0.71
N THR A 117 -1.22 11.94 -0.36
CA THR A 117 -0.86 13.22 -1.00
C THR A 117 0.58 13.64 -0.69
N ILE A 118 1.11 13.30 0.48
CA ILE A 118 2.52 13.55 0.81
C ILE A 118 3.47 12.71 -0.05
N ILE A 119 3.14 11.45 -0.33
CA ILE A 119 4.01 10.55 -1.10
C ILE A 119 3.90 10.81 -2.60
N PHE A 120 2.68 11.03 -3.11
CA PHE A 120 2.35 11.03 -4.53
C PHE A 120 1.99 12.39 -5.11
N GLY A 121 1.70 13.41 -4.27
CA GLY A 121 1.40 14.77 -4.70
C GLY A 121 2.65 15.55 -5.12
N PHE A 122 3.38 15.04 -6.12
CA PHE A 122 4.66 15.58 -6.60
C PHE A 122 4.59 17.06 -6.96
N LYS A 123 3.46 17.53 -7.51
CA LYS A 123 3.28 18.95 -7.87
C LYS A 123 2.86 19.79 -6.68
N ASN A 124 1.97 19.28 -5.84
CA ASN A 124 1.48 19.95 -4.65
C ASN A 124 1.12 18.92 -3.57
N PRO A 125 1.87 18.84 -2.45
CA PRO A 125 1.60 17.85 -1.40
C PRO A 125 0.22 17.96 -0.73
N GLN A 126 -0.50 19.06 -0.96
CA GLN A 126 -1.85 19.30 -0.46
C GLN A 126 -2.94 18.90 -1.46
N ASN A 127 -2.58 18.55 -2.69
CA ASN A 127 -3.53 18.27 -3.77
C ASN A 127 -3.07 17.07 -4.60
N LEU A 128 -3.93 16.05 -4.71
CA LEU A 128 -3.64 14.87 -5.51
C LEU A 128 -4.39 14.98 -6.85
N THR A 129 -3.65 15.04 -7.95
CA THR A 129 -4.22 15.01 -9.29
C THR A 129 -4.67 13.61 -9.69
N SER A 130 -5.53 13.50 -10.70
CA SER A 130 -5.97 12.21 -11.25
C SER A 130 -4.81 11.32 -11.71
N ASP A 131 -3.78 11.90 -12.33
CA ASP A 131 -2.57 11.20 -12.78
C ASP A 131 -1.73 10.69 -11.60
N GLU A 132 -1.59 11.50 -10.55
CA GLU A 132 -0.87 11.09 -9.33
C GLU A 132 -1.64 9.98 -8.59
N PHE A 133 -2.97 10.05 -8.56
CA PHE A 133 -3.81 8.98 -8.01
C PHE A 133 -3.75 7.69 -8.85
N PHE A 134 -3.75 7.80 -10.18
CA PHE A 134 -3.49 6.66 -11.07
C PHE A 134 -2.16 5.99 -10.73
N TYR A 135 -1.10 6.79 -10.57
CA TYR A 135 0.24 6.28 -10.26
C TYR A 135 0.32 5.65 -8.86
N PHE A 136 -0.40 6.22 -7.88
CA PHE A 136 -0.57 5.61 -6.57
C PHE A 136 -1.21 4.21 -6.67
N LEU A 137 -2.36 4.09 -7.34
CA LEU A 137 -3.06 2.82 -7.50
C LEU A 137 -2.16 1.78 -8.18
N ASP A 138 -1.49 2.17 -9.27
CA ASP A 138 -0.55 1.30 -9.96
C ASP A 138 0.56 0.77 -9.04
N SER A 139 1.19 1.66 -8.27
CA SER A 139 2.26 1.32 -7.34
C SER A 139 1.77 0.46 -6.18
N PHE A 140 0.57 0.75 -5.68
CA PHE A 140 -0.10 0.02 -4.60
C PHE A 140 -0.39 -1.43 -5.01
N PHE A 141 -1.04 -1.66 -6.15
CA PHE A 141 -1.34 -3.02 -6.62
C PHE A 141 -0.07 -3.81 -6.95
N ARG A 142 0.94 -3.17 -7.55
CA ARG A 142 2.25 -3.80 -7.77
C ARG A 142 2.89 -4.22 -6.44
N GLY A 143 2.89 -3.34 -5.44
CA GLY A 143 3.41 -3.63 -4.11
C GLY A 143 2.69 -4.79 -3.44
N ILE A 144 1.35 -4.73 -3.38
CA ILE A 144 0.51 -5.79 -2.80
C ILE A 144 0.77 -7.14 -3.47
N SER A 145 0.88 -7.17 -4.80
CA SER A 145 1.12 -8.43 -5.54
C SER A 145 2.41 -9.14 -5.11
N LYS A 146 3.39 -8.40 -4.56
CA LYS A 146 4.67 -8.94 -4.11
C LYS A 146 4.66 -9.37 -2.65
N THR A 147 3.65 -8.95 -1.88
CA THR A 147 3.63 -9.15 -0.42
C THR A 147 2.58 -10.14 0.04
N LEU A 148 1.47 -10.32 -0.67
CA LEU A 148 0.38 -11.17 -0.15
C LEU A 148 0.69 -12.67 -0.20
N ILE A 149 0.32 -13.36 0.88
CA ILE A 149 0.45 -14.81 1.07
C ILE A 149 -0.92 -15.48 1.05
N GLN A 150 -1.02 -16.61 0.34
CA GLN A 150 -2.23 -17.43 0.26
C GLN A 150 -2.31 -18.50 1.37
N ASN A 151 -3.52 -19.00 1.69
CA ASN A 151 -3.84 -19.93 2.80
C ASN A 151 -2.91 -21.15 2.90
N ASN A 152 -2.42 -21.67 1.78
CA ASN A 152 -1.58 -22.87 1.72
C ASN A 152 -0.11 -22.55 1.38
N ARG A 153 0.33 -21.31 1.62
CA ARG A 153 1.68 -20.85 1.30
C ARG A 153 2.35 -20.22 2.52
N ASN A 154 3.68 -20.16 2.48
CA ASN A 154 4.50 -19.45 3.46
C ASN A 154 5.23 -18.25 2.86
N GLU A 155 5.18 -18.10 1.54
CA GLU A 155 5.76 -16.98 0.80
C GLU A 155 4.75 -16.47 -0.23
N PRO A 156 4.90 -15.22 -0.70
CA PRO A 156 4.11 -14.70 -1.80
C PRO A 156 4.21 -15.56 -3.06
N TYR A 157 3.08 -15.72 -3.73
CA TYR A 157 2.95 -16.55 -4.93
C TYR A 157 2.29 -15.74 -6.04
N ASP A 158 2.60 -16.07 -7.29
CA ASP A 158 2.04 -15.40 -8.47
C ASP A 158 2.26 -13.87 -8.40
N ILE A 159 3.50 -13.51 -8.02
CA ILE A 159 3.96 -12.14 -7.82
C ILE A 159 4.18 -11.40 -9.14
N ASN A 160 4.42 -10.09 -9.08
CA ASN A 160 4.57 -9.22 -10.25
C ASN A 160 3.29 -9.10 -11.08
N LYS A 161 2.14 -9.00 -10.41
CA LYS A 161 0.89 -8.61 -11.05
C LYS A 161 0.78 -7.09 -11.10
N ARG A 162 0.20 -6.60 -12.19
CA ARG A 162 -0.15 -5.20 -12.38
C ARG A 162 -1.58 -5.14 -12.90
N LEU A 163 -2.39 -4.22 -12.38
CA LEU A 163 -3.72 -4.02 -12.94
C LEU A 163 -3.65 -3.50 -14.37
N SER A 164 -4.69 -3.78 -15.16
CA SER A 164 -4.85 -3.13 -16.46
C SER A 164 -4.95 -1.61 -16.30
N ALA A 165 -4.41 -0.87 -17.26
CA ALA A 165 -4.48 0.59 -17.22
C ALA A 165 -5.92 1.09 -17.38
N GLU A 166 -6.74 0.33 -18.11
CA GLU A 166 -8.15 0.56 -18.33
C GLU A 166 -8.92 0.50 -17.01
N ASP A 167 -8.72 -0.55 -16.20
CA ASP A 167 -9.38 -0.67 -14.90
C ASP A 167 -8.96 0.45 -13.94
N ILE A 168 -7.67 0.80 -13.90
CA ILE A 168 -7.21 1.92 -13.06
C ILE A 168 -7.85 3.23 -13.52
N LYS A 169 -7.94 3.48 -14.83
CA LYS A 169 -8.64 4.68 -15.36
C LYS A 169 -10.10 4.70 -14.97
N GLU A 170 -10.80 3.56 -15.01
CA GLU A 170 -12.19 3.48 -14.55
C GLU A 170 -12.33 3.81 -13.07
N ILE A 171 -11.43 3.31 -12.22
CA ILE A 171 -11.41 3.64 -10.79
C ILE A 171 -11.15 5.13 -10.58
N VAL A 172 -10.14 5.69 -11.26
CA VAL A 172 -9.82 7.13 -11.21
C VAL A 172 -11.03 7.96 -11.66
N GLN A 173 -11.69 7.59 -12.76
CA GLN A 173 -12.87 8.29 -13.27
C GLN A 173 -14.05 8.23 -12.30
N LYS A 174 -14.24 7.14 -11.57
CA LYS A 174 -15.28 7.05 -10.51
C LYS A 174 -15.00 7.99 -9.34
N VAL A 175 -13.73 8.17 -8.99
CA VAL A 175 -13.32 9.04 -7.87
C VAL A 175 -13.32 10.52 -8.28
N TYR A 176 -12.74 10.84 -9.44
CA TYR A 176 -12.53 12.21 -9.90
C TYR A 176 -13.67 12.75 -10.76
N GLY A 177 -14.41 11.90 -11.47
CA GLY A 177 -15.42 12.34 -12.43
C GLY A 177 -14.81 13.31 -13.45
N ASN A 178 -15.34 14.53 -13.52
CA ASN A 178 -14.80 15.60 -14.37
C ASN A 178 -13.78 16.50 -13.64
N ASN A 179 -13.48 16.24 -12.36
CA ASN A 179 -12.53 17.03 -11.60
C ASN A 179 -11.08 16.62 -11.92
N ILE A 180 -10.19 17.61 -11.93
CA ILE A 180 -8.78 17.40 -12.28
C ILE A 180 -7.94 17.07 -11.03
N SER A 181 -8.37 17.52 -9.86
CA SER A 181 -7.58 17.47 -8.63
C SER A 181 -8.44 17.62 -7.38
N TYR A 182 -8.05 17.01 -6.26
CA TYR A 182 -8.67 17.21 -4.95
C TYR A 182 -7.64 17.57 -3.89
N THR A 183 -7.97 18.54 -3.03
CA THR A 183 -7.24 18.66 -1.76
C THR A 183 -7.50 17.43 -0.89
N GLY A 184 -6.61 17.14 0.06
CA GLY A 184 -6.80 16.01 1.00
C GLY A 184 -8.19 16.03 1.68
N ASP A 185 -8.63 17.21 2.12
CA ASP A 185 -9.94 17.41 2.75
C ASP A 185 -11.10 17.23 1.76
N GLN A 186 -10.96 17.69 0.52
CA GLN A 186 -11.98 17.51 -0.52
C GLN A 186 -12.10 16.04 -0.92
N PHE A 187 -10.98 15.31 -0.99
CA PHE A 187 -10.99 13.88 -1.28
C PHE A 187 -11.70 13.11 -0.15
N ALA A 188 -11.39 13.40 1.12
CA ALA A 188 -12.04 12.80 2.28
C ALA A 188 -13.56 13.07 2.32
N GLN A 189 -13.98 14.30 2.03
CA GLN A 189 -15.40 14.68 1.96
C GLN A 189 -16.12 14.02 0.77
N GLN A 190 -15.50 14.00 -0.41
CA GLN A 190 -16.07 13.36 -1.60
C GLN A 190 -16.21 11.85 -1.40
N GLN A 191 -15.24 11.19 -0.75
CA GLN A 191 -15.34 9.77 -0.42
C GLN A 191 -16.34 9.49 0.70
N SER A 192 -16.52 10.40 1.66
CA SER A 192 -17.59 10.26 2.67
C SER A 192 -18.97 10.34 2.02
N LEU A 193 -19.17 11.25 1.06
CA LEU A 193 -20.40 11.38 0.27
C LEU A 193 -20.62 10.19 -0.66
N ASN A 194 -19.57 9.71 -1.31
CA ASN A 194 -19.61 8.55 -2.17
C ASN A 194 -19.77 7.25 -1.38
N ASN A 195 -19.19 7.10 -0.19
CA ASN A 195 -19.42 5.93 0.67
C ASN A 195 -20.90 5.84 1.08
N ILE A 196 -21.59 6.96 1.36
CA ILE A 196 -23.04 6.94 1.63
C ILE A 196 -23.84 6.40 0.42
N LYS A 197 -23.42 6.68 -0.81
CA LYS A 197 -24.05 6.17 -2.05
C LYS A 197 -23.60 4.76 -2.44
N ILE A 198 -22.32 4.46 -2.34
CA ILE A 198 -21.70 3.18 -2.69
C ILE A 198 -22.17 2.09 -1.72
N THR A 199 -22.36 2.40 -0.43
CA THR A 199 -22.92 1.43 0.54
C THR A 199 -24.42 1.16 0.27
N GLN A 200 -25.12 2.06 -0.43
CA GLN A 200 -26.50 1.87 -0.87
C GLN A 200 -26.61 1.14 -2.22
N GLU A 201 -25.66 1.30 -3.13
CA GLU A 201 -25.67 0.69 -4.48
C GLU A 201 -24.88 -0.64 -4.57
N LEU A 202 -23.86 -0.85 -3.74
CA LEU A 202 -23.01 -2.05 -3.72
C LEU A 202 -23.20 -2.84 -2.42
N GLY A 203 -24.45 -3.26 -2.15
CA GLY A 203 -24.76 -4.12 -1.00
C GLY A 203 -23.61 -5.08 -0.67
N THR A 204 -23.06 -4.94 0.55
CA THR A 204 -22.05 -5.82 1.17
C THR A 204 -20.62 -5.90 0.60
N ASP A 205 -20.29 -5.32 -0.56
CA ASP A 205 -18.95 -5.51 -1.19
C ASP A 205 -17.93 -4.37 -0.94
N ALA A 206 -18.33 -3.29 -0.28
CA ALA A 206 -17.38 -2.29 0.26
C ALA A 206 -16.46 -2.86 1.36
N ASN A 207 -16.69 -4.12 1.78
CA ASN A 207 -15.82 -4.86 2.68
C ASN A 207 -14.51 -5.36 2.05
N ILE A 208 -14.32 -5.21 0.74
CA ILE A 208 -13.07 -5.65 0.07
C ILE A 208 -11.85 -4.83 0.55
N PHE A 209 -12.06 -3.57 0.97
CA PHE A 209 -11.02 -2.70 1.52
C PHE A 209 -11.22 -2.33 2.99
N SER A 210 -12.32 -2.76 3.59
CA SER A 210 -12.44 -2.73 5.05
C SER A 210 -11.64 -3.92 5.58
N ILE A 211 -10.47 -3.63 6.16
CA ILE A 211 -9.95 -4.48 7.22
C ILE A 211 -10.91 -4.25 8.41
N SER A 212 -12.16 -4.72 8.28
CA SER A 212 -13.23 -4.57 9.28
C SER A 212 -13.08 -5.57 10.43
N GLN A 213 -11.92 -6.19 10.56
CA GLN A 213 -11.44 -6.64 11.85
C GLN A 213 -10.21 -5.81 12.20
N PRO A 214 -10.26 -4.96 13.25
CA PRO A 214 -9.03 -4.39 13.76
C PRO A 214 -8.05 -5.55 14.03
N LEU A 215 -6.78 -5.34 13.71
CA LEU A 215 -5.64 -6.14 14.21
C LEU A 215 -5.53 -6.01 15.75
N ASN A 216 -6.65 -6.18 16.47
CA ASN A 216 -6.79 -6.17 17.92
C ASN A 216 -6.78 -7.58 18.50
N ASP A 217 -6.82 -8.63 17.65
CA ASP A 217 -6.69 -10.03 18.08
C ASP A 217 -5.32 -10.65 17.74
N ILE A 218 -4.27 -9.84 17.56
CA ILE A 218 -2.92 -10.35 17.83
C ILE A 218 -2.79 -10.39 19.36
N GLN A 219 -3.40 -11.42 19.96
CA GLN A 219 -3.08 -11.84 21.31
C GLN A 219 -1.57 -12.01 21.39
N SER A 220 -0.99 -11.45 22.45
CA SER A 220 0.37 -11.62 22.89
C SER A 220 0.90 -13.02 22.57
N TYR A 221 1.77 -13.14 21.57
CA TYR A 221 2.58 -14.33 21.44
C TYR A 221 3.60 -14.31 22.58
N THR A 222 3.35 -15.16 23.57
CA THR A 222 4.38 -15.65 24.47
C THR A 222 5.50 -16.20 23.60
N VAL A 223 6.69 -15.64 23.75
CA VAL A 223 7.91 -16.23 23.21
C VAL A 223 8.05 -17.58 23.91
N LEU A 224 7.81 -18.67 23.20
CA LEU A 224 8.27 -19.98 23.64
C LEU A 224 9.74 -20.04 23.26
N ASP A 225 10.58 -19.79 24.27
CA ASP A 225 12.00 -20.04 24.23
C ASP A 225 12.25 -21.50 23.88
N GLY A 226 13.06 -21.72 22.86
CA GLY A 226 13.79 -22.96 22.61
C GLY A 226 15.27 -22.70 22.83
#